data_AF-A0A1Q7ZRR1-F1
#
_entry.id   AF-A0A1Q7ZRR1-F1
#
_cell.length_a   1.000
_cell.length_b   1.000
_cell.length_c   1.000
_cell.angle_alpha   90.00
_cell.angle_beta   90.00
_cell.angle_gamma   90.00
#
_symmetry.space_group_name_H-M   'P 1'
#
loop_
_entity.id
_entity.type
_entity.pdbx_description
1 polymer ?
#
loop_
_entity_poly.entity_id
_entity_poly.type
_entity_poly.pdbx_seq_one_letter_code
_entity_poly.pdbx_strand_id
1 'polypeptide(L)'
;MKLWTALLHKVPTTPEKVEYGTPEMACAVRGLFDNTDVRKKKIFLMAGHKGGVMAFGRDLRSAFAQLTKKRGASRKSFAHATEGR
;
A
#
# COMPACT_ATOMS: atom_id res chain seq x y z
N MET A 1 -5.81 1.88 -16.12
CA MET A 1 -5.47 2.65 -14.89
C MET A 1 -6.40 2.40 -13.68
N LYS A 2 -7.52 1.63 -13.79
CA LYS A 2 -8.53 1.53 -12.71
C LYS A 2 -7.99 1.03 -11.35
N LEU A 3 -7.03 0.09 -11.34
CA LEU A 3 -6.50 -0.47 -10.11
C LEU A 3 -5.66 0.53 -9.30
N TRP A 4 -4.76 1.27 -9.96
CA TRP A 4 -3.92 2.27 -9.30
C TRP A 4 -4.78 3.34 -8.63
N THR A 5 -5.75 3.92 -9.36
CA THR A 5 -6.69 4.91 -8.81
C THR A 5 -7.53 4.35 -7.67
N ALA A 6 -7.97 3.09 -7.77
CA ALA A 6 -8.77 2.45 -6.72
C ALA A 6 -7.98 2.21 -5.42
N LEU A 7 -6.65 2.08 -5.51
CA LEU A 7 -5.75 1.81 -4.40
C LEU A 7 -5.08 3.06 -3.84
N LEU A 8 -5.08 4.18 -4.57
CA LEU A 8 -4.49 5.44 -4.14
C LEU A 8 -5.06 5.83 -2.76
N HIS A 9 -4.17 6.15 -1.82
CA HIS A 9 -4.49 6.43 -0.39
C HIS A 9 -5.07 5.26 0.42
N LYS A 10 -5.22 4.05 -0.14
CA LYS A 10 -5.69 2.84 0.57
C LYS A 10 -4.59 1.83 0.87
N VAL A 11 -3.39 2.07 0.34
CA VAL A 11 -2.18 1.29 0.56
C VAL A 11 -1.00 2.24 0.77
N PRO A 12 0.10 1.78 1.40
CA PRO A 12 1.34 2.53 1.43
C PRO A 12 1.69 3.05 0.04
N THR A 13 2.07 4.31 -0.05
CA THR A 13 2.22 5.02 -1.32
C THR A 13 3.37 6.00 -1.19
N THR A 14 4.32 5.97 -2.13
CA THR A 14 5.42 6.94 -2.16
C THR A 14 4.90 8.36 -2.48
N PRO A 15 5.66 9.43 -2.20
CA PRO A 15 5.25 10.78 -2.59
C PRO A 15 5.13 10.94 -4.12
N GLU A 16 4.15 11.72 -4.57
CA GLU A 16 3.88 11.95 -6.00
C GLU A 16 5.01 12.72 -6.71
N LYS A 17 5.74 13.55 -5.97
CA LYS A 17 6.83 14.37 -6.50
C LYS A 17 8.11 13.58 -6.81
N VAL A 18 8.18 12.31 -6.44
CA VAL A 18 9.36 11.46 -6.65
C VAL A 18 9.21 10.74 -7.99
N GLU A 19 10.09 11.06 -8.93
CA GLU A 19 10.05 10.51 -10.28
C GLU A 19 10.47 9.03 -10.33
N TYR A 20 9.86 8.27 -11.23
CA TYR A 20 10.19 6.85 -11.44
C TYR A 20 11.59 6.65 -12.02
N GLY A 21 12.26 5.55 -11.63
CA GLY A 21 13.58 5.21 -12.13
C GLY A 21 14.73 5.97 -11.45
N THR A 22 14.43 6.76 -10.42
CA THR A 22 15.42 7.56 -9.69
C THR A 22 15.88 6.86 -8.39
N PRO A 23 17.09 7.18 -7.88
CA PRO A 23 17.52 6.76 -6.55
C PRO A 23 16.57 7.25 -5.43
N GLU A 24 15.99 8.44 -5.60
CA GLU A 24 15.02 9.02 -4.68
C GLU A 24 13.78 8.13 -4.55
N MET A 25 13.34 7.50 -5.64
CA MET A 25 12.26 6.51 -5.60
C MET A 25 12.64 5.30 -4.74
N ALA A 26 13.86 4.78 -4.87
CA ALA A 26 14.32 3.67 -4.03
C ALA A 26 14.32 4.04 -2.54
N CYS A 27 14.78 5.26 -2.21
CA CYS A 27 14.72 5.81 -0.86
C CYS A 27 13.27 5.96 -0.37
N ALA A 28 12.35 6.45 -1.20
CA ALA A 28 10.94 6.58 -0.86
C ALA A 28 10.29 5.22 -0.61
N VAL A 29 10.61 4.20 -1.42
CA VAL A 29 10.16 2.82 -1.20
C VAL A 29 10.69 2.29 0.13
N ARG A 30 11.99 2.46 0.44
CA ARG A 30 12.55 2.08 1.75
C ARG A 30 11.78 2.74 2.89
N GLY A 31 11.48 4.03 2.77
CA GLY A 31 10.66 4.75 3.75
C GLY A 31 9.28 4.13 4.00
N LEU A 32 8.66 3.48 3.00
CA LEU A 32 7.43 2.73 3.21
C LEU A 32 7.64 1.51 4.11
N PHE A 33 8.77 0.80 3.94
CA PHE A 33 9.10 -0.39 4.74
C PHE A 33 9.44 -0.08 6.20
N ASP A 34 9.88 1.14 6.46
CA ASP A 34 10.26 1.60 7.79
C ASP A 34 9.05 2.22 8.53
N ASN A 35 8.19 2.95 7.82
CA ASN A 35 7.17 3.81 8.45
C ASN A 35 5.73 3.33 8.25
N THR A 36 5.48 2.22 7.54
CA THR A 36 4.12 1.76 7.22
C THR A 36 3.94 0.25 7.39
N ASP A 37 2.69 -0.20 7.26
CA ASP A 37 2.33 -1.62 7.28
C ASP A 37 2.57 -2.35 5.95
N VAL A 38 3.45 -1.84 5.06
CA VAL A 38 3.70 -2.42 3.74
C VAL A 38 4.15 -3.88 3.80
N ARG A 39 4.91 -4.28 4.84
CA ARG A 39 5.32 -5.68 5.04
C ARG A 39 4.13 -6.61 5.27
N LYS A 40 3.10 -6.12 5.97
CA LYS A 40 1.85 -6.84 6.23
C LYS A 40 0.93 -6.84 5.01
N LYS A 41 0.79 -5.69 4.35
CA LYS A 41 -0.08 -5.51 3.18
C LYS A 41 0.48 -6.15 1.91
N LYS A 42 1.81 -6.24 1.78
CA LYS A 42 2.54 -6.82 0.64
C LYS A 42 2.21 -6.17 -0.71
N ILE A 43 1.75 -4.93 -0.67
CA ILE A 43 1.38 -4.13 -1.84
C ILE A 43 1.55 -2.64 -1.51
N PHE A 44 2.08 -1.87 -2.45
CA PHE A 44 2.22 -0.41 -2.37
C PHE A 44 2.11 0.24 -3.75
N LEU A 45 2.00 1.58 -3.77
CA LEU A 45 2.01 2.37 -5.00
C LEU A 45 3.24 3.28 -5.08
N MET A 46 3.69 3.52 -6.30
CA MET A 46 4.61 4.61 -6.62
C MET A 46 3.81 5.76 -7.21
N ALA A 47 3.55 6.83 -6.44
CA ALA A 47 2.61 7.87 -6.87
C ALA A 47 3.14 8.71 -8.04
N GLY A 48 4.45 8.97 -8.10
CA GLY A 48 5.08 9.66 -9.24
C GLY A 48 5.11 8.85 -10.54
N HIS A 49 4.52 7.64 -10.55
CA HIS A 49 4.31 6.82 -11.74
C HIS A 49 2.83 6.39 -11.81
N LYS A 50 2.04 6.99 -12.69
CA LYS A 50 0.65 6.54 -12.93
C LYS A 50 0.63 5.09 -13.41
N GLY A 51 0.10 4.19 -12.58
CA GLY A 51 0.12 2.75 -12.87
C GLY A 51 1.20 1.96 -12.13
N GLY A 52 2.07 2.64 -11.37
CA GLY A 52 3.09 2.02 -10.52
C GLY A 52 2.47 1.28 -9.33
N VAL A 53 1.88 0.11 -9.57
CA VAL A 53 1.38 -0.80 -8.53
C VAL A 53 2.43 -1.89 -8.32
N MET A 54 2.87 -2.06 -7.07
CA MET A 54 3.88 -3.06 -6.71
C MET A 54 3.32 -4.00 -5.67
N ALA A 55 3.40 -5.31 -5.93
CA ALA A 55 3.07 -6.37 -4.99
C ALA A 55 4.23 -7.35 -4.88
N PHE A 56 4.45 -7.91 -3.69
CA PHE A 56 5.58 -8.80 -3.44
C PHE A 56 5.18 -9.99 -2.57
N GLY A 57 5.98 -11.04 -2.62
CA GLY A 57 5.72 -12.29 -1.93
C GLY A 57 6.90 -13.25 -2.04
N ARG A 58 6.76 -14.44 -1.42
CA ARG A 58 7.79 -15.49 -1.50
C ARG A 58 7.89 -16.10 -2.89
N ASP A 59 6.80 -16.00 -3.64
CA ASP A 59 6.63 -16.54 -4.98
C ASP A 59 5.63 -15.67 -5.76
N LEU A 60 5.60 -15.84 -7.09
CA LEU A 60 4.73 -15.08 -7.97
C LEU A 60 3.24 -15.22 -7.61
N ARG A 61 2.81 -16.42 -7.21
CA ARG A 61 1.42 -16.70 -6.85
C ARG A 61 0.98 -15.88 -5.64
N SER A 62 1.82 -15.81 -4.62
CA SER A 62 1.57 -15.07 -3.38
C SER A 62 1.58 -13.55 -3.59
N ALA A 63 2.42 -13.05 -4.51
CA ALA A 63 2.44 -11.65 -4.94
C ALA A 63 1.17 -11.31 -5.74
N PHE A 64 0.82 -12.14 -6.73
CA PHE A 64 -0.37 -11.96 -7.57
C PHE A 64 -1.66 -11.99 -6.76
N ALA A 65 -1.74 -12.83 -5.72
CA ALA A 65 -2.86 -12.87 -4.79
C ALA A 65 -3.13 -11.51 -4.10
N GLN A 66 -2.12 -10.64 -3.92
CA GLN A 66 -2.33 -9.31 -3.33
C GLN A 66 -3.03 -8.35 -4.29
N LEU A 67 -2.90 -8.56 -5.60
CA LEU A 67 -3.53 -7.74 -6.64
C LEU A 67 -5.00 -8.12 -6.86
N THR A 68 -5.34 -9.40 -6.64
CA THR A 68 -6.68 -9.95 -6.92
C THR A 68 -7.53 -10.14 -5.68
N LYS A 69 -6.98 -9.91 -4.47
CA LYS A 69 -7.72 -10.01 -3.21
C LYS A 69 -8.92 -9.06 -3.22
N LYS A 70 -10.13 -9.62 -3.16
CA LYS A 70 -11.35 -8.83 -2.91
C LYS A 70 -11.21 -8.16 -1.54
N ARG A 71 -11.02 -6.85 -1.55
CA ARG A 71 -10.98 -6.04 -0.33
C ARG A 71 -12.42 -5.81 0.13
N GLY A 72 -12.86 -6.56 1.14
CA GLY A 72 -14.10 -6.25 1.86
C GLY A 72 -13.99 -4.91 2.58
N ALA A 73 -15.11 -4.20 2.72
CA ALA A 73 -15.19 -2.96 3.49
C ALA A 73 -14.55 -3.16 4.87
N SER A 74 -13.60 -2.31 5.22
CA SER A 74 -12.91 -2.34 6.51
C SER A 74 -13.95 -2.39 7.63
N ARG A 75 -13.97 -3.45 8.44
CA ARG A 75 -14.70 -3.47 9.71
C ARG A 75 -14.15 -2.31 10.53
N LYS A 76 -14.98 -1.28 10.77
CA LYS A 76 -14.66 -0.25 11.76
C LYS A 76 -14.48 -0.97 13.10
N SER A 77 -13.25 -0.99 13.60
CA SER A 77 -12.99 -1.29 15.00
C SER A 77 -13.47 -0.07 15.79
N PHE A 78 -14.68 -0.14 16.34
CA PHE A 78 -15.02 0.70 17.47
C PHE A 78 -14.44 0.01 18.71
N ALA A 79 -13.40 0.61 19.28
CA ALA A 79 -12.90 0.28 20.60
C ALA A 79 -13.11 1.48 21.53
N HIS A 80 -13.78 1.18 22.64
CA HIS A 80 -13.87 1.88 23.93
C HIS A 80 -14.57 3.24 24.04
N ALA A 81 -15.65 3.24 24.83
CA ALA A 81 -15.69 4.02 26.07
C ALA A 81 -16.52 3.23 27.11
N THR A 82 -15.81 2.66 28.09
CA THR A 82 -16.35 2.24 29.38
C THR A 82 -16.26 3.45 30.28
N GLU A 83 -17.39 4.06 30.66
CA GLU A 83 -17.47 4.89 31.87
C GLU A 83 -18.92 5.19 32.23
N GLY A 84 -19.29 5.02 33.51
CA GLY A 84 -20.56 5.51 34.03
C GLY A 84 -21.19 4.68 35.12
N ARG A 85 -20.51 4.65 36.28
CA ARG A 85 -21.01 4.60 37.67
C ARG A 85 -22.39 3.96 37.96
#